data_AF-A0A2B6RLX5-F1
#
_entry.id   AF-A0A2B6RLX5-F1
#
_cell.length_a   1.000
_cell.length_b   1.000
_cell.length_c   1.000
_cell.angle_alpha   90.00
_cell.angle_beta   90.00
_cell.angle_gamma   90.00
#
_symmetry.space_group_name_H-M   'P 1'
#
loop_
_entity.id
_entity.type
_entity.pdbx_description
1 polymer ?
#
loop_
_entity_poly.entity_id
_entity_poly.type
_entity_poly.pdbx_seq_one_letter_code
_entity_poly.pdbx_strand_id
1 'polypeptide(L)'
;MMKNTKFIIEGAALLAIYAMLLLISMYVPILGTVVTFALPLPFILLTIRYRLSNAFVIFTAALFITVIVSQPMNLAKTTMFGLIGIVLGYMYKKQKKPVEILMAGTLAYLIAIMLIYVASIKFFNIDLMKQMQNMLNESMAQSEKIVTTAGMPISKEQKELFAQFNDVLQTLFPSLLVMVSVCFSWITVMISGSVLRKLKHDVIPWPKFKDIQLPKSIVWYYVIFILLSTFIKVEPTSYLHMVFSNLYVIFALLLVLQGLTFIAFIAHRKGFTKGVPIISFIVCMFIPMLFPLVTILGIIDLGISLRTKIGG
;
A
#
# COMPACT_ATOMS: atom_id res chain seq x y z
N MET A 1 -32.04 -8.45 -26.15
CA MET A 1 -32.62 -8.73 -24.81
C MET A 1 -31.73 -9.60 -23.92
N MET A 2 -31.29 -10.79 -24.36
CA MET A 2 -30.54 -11.75 -23.50
C MET A 2 -29.29 -11.18 -22.79
N LYS A 3 -28.55 -10.26 -23.44
CA LYS A 3 -27.33 -9.64 -22.87
C LYS A 3 -27.64 -8.69 -21.70
N ASN A 4 -28.81 -8.05 -21.70
CA ASN A 4 -29.25 -7.16 -20.62
C ASN A 4 -29.81 -7.98 -19.44
N THR A 5 -30.55 -9.05 -19.71
CA THR A 5 -31.04 -9.96 -18.66
C THR A 5 -29.89 -10.63 -17.92
N LYS A 6 -28.86 -11.10 -18.65
CA LYS A 6 -27.65 -11.69 -18.04
C LYS A 6 -26.90 -10.68 -17.17
N PHE A 7 -26.78 -9.43 -17.63
CA PHE A 7 -26.18 -8.35 -16.84
C PHE A 7 -26.93 -8.11 -15.52
N ILE A 8 -28.26 -8.04 -15.56
CA ILE A 8 -29.07 -7.79 -14.36
C ILE A 8 -28.89 -8.95 -13.36
N ILE A 9 -28.95 -10.20 -13.81
CA ILE A 9 -28.81 -11.37 -12.94
C ILE A 9 -27.40 -11.44 -12.32
N GLU A 10 -26.34 -11.36 -13.13
CA GLU A 10 -24.98 -11.42 -12.61
C GLU A 10 -24.62 -10.18 -11.78
N GLY A 11 -25.11 -9.00 -12.17
CA GLY A 11 -24.94 -7.75 -11.43
C GLY A 11 -25.57 -7.83 -10.05
N ALA A 12 -26.81 -8.32 -9.95
CA ALA A 12 -27.49 -8.54 -8.68
C ALA A 12 -26.77 -9.58 -7.81
N ALA A 13 -26.28 -10.68 -8.40
CA ALA A 13 -25.52 -11.70 -7.67
C ALA A 13 -24.20 -11.14 -7.12
N LEU A 14 -23.43 -10.40 -7.92
CA LEU A 14 -22.19 -9.75 -7.47
C LEU A 14 -22.45 -8.68 -6.42
N LEU A 15 -23.57 -7.96 -6.54
CA LEU A 15 -24.00 -6.97 -5.57
C LEU A 15 -24.40 -7.61 -4.22
N ALA A 16 -25.07 -8.76 -4.25
CA ALA A 16 -25.35 -9.55 -3.04
C ALA A 16 -24.06 -10.07 -2.39
N ILE A 17 -23.11 -10.55 -3.21
CA ILE A 17 -21.78 -10.95 -2.72
C ILE A 17 -21.06 -9.76 -2.08
N TYR A 18 -21.10 -8.58 -2.71
CA TYR A 18 -20.54 -7.37 -2.12
C TYR A 18 -21.17 -7.04 -0.76
N ALA A 19 -22.49 -7.08 -0.64
CA ALA A 19 -23.19 -6.82 0.61
C ALA A 19 -22.77 -7.81 1.71
N MET A 20 -22.66 -9.11 1.39
CA MET A 20 -22.16 -10.11 2.34
C MET A 20 -20.72 -9.83 2.78
N LEU A 21 -19.82 -9.53 1.83
CA LEU A 21 -18.44 -9.19 2.14
C LEU A 21 -18.36 -7.93 3.02
N LEU A 22 -19.21 -6.93 2.76
CA LEU A 22 -19.29 -5.70 3.56
C LEU A 22 -19.67 -6.03 5.00
N LEU A 23 -20.75 -6.80 5.21
CA LEU A 23 -21.22 -7.19 6.55
C LEU A 23 -20.16 -8.02 7.30
N ILE A 24 -19.55 -9.02 6.64
CA ILE A 24 -18.47 -9.82 7.24
C ILE A 24 -17.29 -8.94 7.62
N SER A 25 -16.95 -7.96 6.77
CA SER A 25 -15.86 -7.02 7.02
C SER A 25 -16.05 -6.14 8.26
N MET A 26 -17.30 -6.00 8.72
CA MET A 26 -17.67 -5.16 9.85
C MET A 26 -17.87 -5.96 11.14
N TYR A 27 -18.56 -7.09 11.06
CA TYR A 27 -19.08 -7.77 12.25
C TYR A 27 -18.28 -9.01 12.67
N VAL A 28 -17.35 -9.49 11.83
CA VAL A 28 -16.55 -10.67 12.15
C VAL A 28 -15.10 -10.24 12.46
N PRO A 29 -14.68 -10.24 13.73
CA PRO A 29 -13.31 -9.89 14.10
C PRO A 29 -12.28 -10.78 13.40
N ILE A 30 -11.08 -10.25 13.13
CA ILE A 30 -9.96 -10.91 12.43
C ILE A 30 -10.26 -11.25 10.96
N LEU A 31 -11.32 -12.03 10.69
CA LEU A 31 -11.77 -12.36 9.34
C LEU A 31 -12.19 -11.11 8.57
N GLY A 32 -12.81 -10.13 9.23
CA GLY A 32 -13.25 -8.90 8.60
C GLY A 32 -12.11 -8.07 8.01
N THR A 33 -10.94 -8.10 8.63
CA THR A 33 -9.71 -7.46 8.11
C THR A 33 -9.28 -8.11 6.80
N VAL A 34 -9.28 -9.45 6.74
CA VAL A 34 -8.90 -10.19 5.53
C VAL A 34 -9.94 -9.96 4.42
N VAL A 35 -11.23 -10.03 4.77
CA VAL A 35 -12.35 -9.86 3.84
C VAL A 35 -12.44 -8.43 3.28
N THR A 36 -11.95 -7.43 4.01
CA THR A 36 -11.88 -6.04 3.52
C THR A 36 -11.12 -5.94 2.19
N PHE A 37 -10.03 -6.70 2.03
CA PHE A 37 -9.26 -6.71 0.77
C PHE A 37 -9.98 -7.42 -0.40
N ALA A 38 -11.04 -8.19 -0.11
CA ALA A 38 -11.90 -8.83 -1.10
C ALA A 38 -13.05 -7.92 -1.57
N LEU A 39 -13.33 -6.80 -0.89
CA LEU A 39 -14.42 -5.87 -1.26
C LEU A 39 -14.33 -5.31 -2.69
N PRO A 40 -13.14 -5.06 -3.28
CA PRO A 40 -13.05 -4.66 -4.69
C PRO A 40 -13.47 -5.75 -5.68
N LEU A 41 -13.41 -7.04 -5.30
CA LEU A 41 -13.55 -8.16 -6.24
C LEU A 41 -14.87 -8.16 -7.04
N PRO A 42 -16.05 -7.91 -6.43
CA PRO A 42 -17.29 -7.89 -7.20
C PRO A 42 -17.28 -6.82 -8.29
N PHE A 43 -16.73 -5.64 -8.00
CA PHE A 43 -16.60 -4.54 -8.97
C PHE A 43 -15.54 -4.82 -10.03
N ILE A 44 -14.44 -5.49 -9.67
CA ILE A 44 -13.42 -5.97 -10.63
C ILE A 44 -14.06 -6.93 -11.63
N LEU A 45 -14.77 -7.95 -11.14
CA LEU A 45 -15.43 -8.96 -11.98
C LEU A 45 -16.48 -8.35 -12.90
N LEU A 46 -17.28 -7.44 -12.37
CA LEU A 46 -18.29 -6.74 -13.13
C LEU A 46 -17.66 -5.89 -14.25
N THR A 47 -16.60 -5.15 -13.94
CA THR A 47 -15.92 -4.28 -14.90
C THR A 47 -15.23 -5.06 -16.02
N ILE A 48 -14.66 -6.23 -15.70
CA ILE A 48 -14.07 -7.14 -16.70
C ILE A 48 -15.15 -7.67 -17.66
N ARG A 49 -16.29 -8.12 -17.11
CA ARG A 49 -17.35 -8.77 -17.89
C ARG A 49 -18.23 -7.81 -18.70
N TYR A 50 -18.47 -6.60 -18.19
CA TYR A 50 -19.42 -5.65 -18.77
C TYR A 50 -18.77 -4.32 -19.17
N ARG A 51 -19.55 -3.41 -19.76
CA ARG A 51 -19.08 -2.05 -20.09
C ARG A 51 -18.85 -1.25 -18.81
N LEU A 52 -17.97 -0.25 -18.88
CA LEU A 52 -17.64 0.59 -17.73
C LEU A 52 -18.87 1.32 -17.16
N SER A 53 -19.79 1.77 -18.03
CA SER A 53 -21.08 2.35 -17.64
C SER A 53 -21.90 1.42 -16.72
N ASN A 54 -21.91 0.13 -17.05
CA ASN A 54 -22.64 -0.87 -16.28
C ASN A 54 -22.00 -1.11 -14.91
N ALA A 55 -20.67 -0.97 -14.81
CA ALA A 55 -19.97 -1.04 -13.53
C ALA A 55 -20.39 0.09 -12.59
N PHE A 56 -20.53 1.32 -13.12
CA PHE A 56 -21.02 2.47 -12.36
C PHE A 56 -22.49 2.33 -11.94
N VAL A 57 -23.34 1.69 -12.75
CA VAL A 57 -24.73 1.38 -12.36
C VAL A 57 -24.78 0.49 -11.11
N ILE A 58 -24.03 -0.62 -11.10
CA ILE A 58 -24.00 -1.52 -9.93
C ILE A 58 -23.26 -0.87 -8.75
N PHE A 59 -22.23 -0.07 -8.99
CA PHE A 59 -21.60 0.74 -7.94
C PHE A 59 -22.59 1.67 -7.26
N THR A 60 -23.43 2.36 -8.04
CA THR A 60 -24.49 3.21 -7.50
C THR A 60 -25.50 2.39 -6.69
N ALA A 61 -25.91 1.21 -7.19
CA ALA A 61 -26.77 0.29 -6.44
C ALA A 61 -26.11 -0.20 -5.13
N ALA A 62 -24.79 -0.41 -5.13
CA ALA A 62 -24.02 -0.78 -3.94
C ALA A 62 -24.03 0.31 -2.88
N LEU A 63 -23.98 1.60 -3.27
CA LEU A 63 -24.11 2.71 -2.31
C LEU A 63 -25.48 2.67 -1.62
N PHE A 64 -26.57 2.46 -2.37
CA PHE A 64 -27.91 2.32 -1.79
C PHE A 64 -28.00 1.12 -0.85
N ILE A 65 -27.49 -0.04 -1.27
CA ILE A 65 -27.49 -1.24 -0.43
C ILE A 65 -26.68 -1.03 0.84
N THR A 66 -25.52 -0.35 0.77
CA THR A 66 -24.71 -0.02 1.95
C THR A 66 -25.51 0.76 2.98
N VAL A 67 -26.33 1.74 2.57
CA VAL A 67 -27.18 2.50 3.52
C VAL A 67 -28.26 1.61 4.14
N ILE A 68 -28.79 0.65 3.40
CA ILE A 68 -29.86 -0.24 3.87
C ILE A 68 -29.33 -1.29 4.85
N VAL A 69 -28.18 -1.91 4.55
CA VAL A 69 -27.66 -3.05 5.30
C VAL A 69 -26.62 -2.68 6.35
N SER A 70 -26.10 -1.45 6.32
CA SER A 70 -25.01 -0.99 7.20
C SER A 70 -25.20 0.48 7.61
N GLN A 71 -24.25 1.03 8.35
CA GLN A 71 -24.28 2.43 8.78
C GLN A 71 -23.84 3.38 7.65
N PRO A 72 -24.39 4.61 7.57
CA PRO A 72 -24.03 5.60 6.55
C PRO A 72 -22.53 5.90 6.45
N MET A 73 -21.78 5.80 7.57
CA MET A 73 -20.33 5.97 7.59
C MET A 73 -19.59 4.99 6.64
N ASN A 74 -20.17 3.81 6.39
CA ASN A 74 -19.59 2.82 5.49
C ASN A 74 -19.73 3.19 4.00
N LEU A 75 -20.47 4.25 3.66
CA LEU A 75 -20.48 4.79 2.30
C LEU A 75 -19.08 5.19 1.83
N ALA A 76 -18.23 5.69 2.74
CA ALA A 76 -16.83 5.98 2.43
C ALA A 76 -16.08 4.70 2.03
N LYS A 77 -16.29 3.61 2.78
CA LYS A 77 -15.72 2.28 2.52
C LYS A 77 -16.18 1.73 1.17
N THR A 78 -17.49 1.77 0.89
CA THR A 78 -18.07 1.34 -0.39
C THR A 78 -17.54 2.17 -1.55
N THR A 79 -17.50 3.48 -1.40
CA THR A 79 -17.00 4.40 -2.43
C THR A 79 -15.55 4.09 -2.78
N MET A 80 -14.71 3.96 -1.76
CA MET A 80 -13.29 3.62 -1.90
C MET A 80 -13.10 2.27 -2.62
N PHE A 81 -13.58 1.17 -2.06
CA PHE A 81 -13.33 -0.16 -2.63
C PHE A 81 -14.08 -0.39 -3.94
N GLY A 82 -15.24 0.25 -4.14
CA GLY A 82 -15.98 0.22 -5.40
C GLY A 82 -15.21 0.88 -6.53
N LEU A 83 -14.74 2.11 -6.34
CA LEU A 83 -13.95 2.82 -7.35
C LEU A 83 -12.61 2.12 -7.62
N ILE A 84 -11.93 1.63 -6.58
CA ILE A 84 -10.70 0.84 -6.74
C ILE A 84 -10.98 -0.42 -7.56
N GLY A 85 -12.07 -1.13 -7.27
CA GLY A 85 -12.44 -2.32 -8.01
C GLY A 85 -12.76 -2.03 -9.48
N ILE A 86 -13.37 -0.88 -9.78
CA ILE A 86 -13.58 -0.42 -11.15
C ILE A 86 -12.25 -0.11 -11.85
N VAL A 87 -11.35 0.63 -11.20
CA VAL A 87 -10.03 0.98 -11.76
C VAL A 87 -9.21 -0.29 -12.06
N LEU A 88 -9.10 -1.19 -11.09
CA LEU A 88 -8.36 -2.44 -11.25
C LEU A 88 -9.02 -3.35 -12.30
N GLY A 89 -10.35 -3.47 -12.27
CA GLY A 89 -11.11 -4.24 -13.26
C GLY A 89 -10.91 -3.72 -14.68
N TYR A 90 -10.82 -2.41 -14.88
CA TYR A 90 -10.50 -1.82 -16.17
C TYR A 90 -9.07 -2.17 -16.62
N MET A 91 -8.09 -2.12 -15.72
CA MET A 91 -6.69 -2.46 -16.02
C MET A 91 -6.53 -3.95 -16.36
N TYR A 92 -7.18 -4.85 -15.62
CA TYR A 92 -7.24 -6.28 -15.94
C TYR A 92 -7.90 -6.53 -17.29
N LYS A 93 -9.03 -5.85 -17.57
CA LYS A 93 -9.73 -5.96 -18.86
C LYS A 93 -8.86 -5.54 -20.05
N LYS A 94 -7.96 -4.58 -19.83
CA LYS A 94 -6.99 -4.12 -20.84
C LYS A 94 -5.71 -4.96 -20.90
N GLN A 95 -5.64 -6.08 -20.19
CA GLN A 95 -4.49 -6.98 -20.13
C GLN A 95 -3.18 -6.25 -19.81
N LYS A 96 -3.25 -5.29 -18.89
CA LYS A 96 -2.10 -4.50 -18.46
C LYS A 96 -1.12 -5.35 -17.66
N LYS A 97 0.17 -4.97 -17.69
CA LYS A 97 1.20 -5.70 -16.93
C LYS A 97 0.92 -5.60 -15.42
N PRO A 98 1.30 -6.61 -14.61
CA PRO A 98 1.02 -6.60 -13.17
C PRO A 98 1.52 -5.35 -12.45
N VAL A 99 2.71 -4.85 -12.82
CA VAL A 99 3.27 -3.61 -12.25
C VAL A 99 2.42 -2.38 -12.58
N GLU A 100 1.87 -2.29 -13.79
CA GLU A 100 0.97 -1.20 -14.19
C GLU A 100 -0.34 -1.25 -13.41
N ILE A 101 -0.86 -2.46 -13.18
CA ILE A 101 -2.05 -2.68 -12.34
C ILE A 101 -1.77 -2.26 -10.89
N LEU A 102 -0.61 -2.64 -10.34
CA LEU A 102 -0.19 -2.24 -8.98
C LEU A 102 -0.11 -0.72 -8.87
N MET A 103 0.55 -0.03 -9.82
CA MET A 103 0.67 1.43 -9.81
C MET A 103 -0.70 2.13 -9.89
N ALA A 104 -1.59 1.67 -10.78
CA ALA A 104 -2.94 2.21 -10.88
C ALA A 104 -3.74 2.00 -9.59
N GLY A 105 -3.62 0.82 -8.97
CA GLY A 105 -4.22 0.54 -7.68
C GLY A 105 -3.64 1.41 -6.56
N THR A 106 -2.32 1.59 -6.51
CA THR A 106 -1.66 2.43 -5.51
C THR A 106 -2.15 3.86 -5.61
N LEU A 107 -2.24 4.41 -6.83
CA LEU A 107 -2.74 5.76 -7.04
C LEU A 107 -4.21 5.87 -6.65
N ALA A 108 -5.05 4.89 -7.00
CA ALA A 108 -6.46 4.87 -6.62
C ALA A 108 -6.65 4.81 -5.08
N TYR A 109 -5.89 3.94 -4.40
CA TYR A 109 -5.88 3.86 -2.93
C TYR A 109 -5.41 5.17 -2.30
N LEU A 110 -4.32 5.76 -2.80
CA LEU A 110 -3.77 7.01 -2.28
C LEU A 110 -4.78 8.15 -2.40
N ILE A 111 -5.38 8.31 -3.58
CA ILE A 111 -6.43 9.32 -3.81
C ILE A 111 -7.60 9.08 -2.86
N ALA A 112 -8.08 7.84 -2.74
CA ALA A 112 -9.20 7.53 -1.85
C ALA A 112 -8.90 7.81 -0.38
N ILE A 113 -7.70 7.42 0.11
CA ILE A 113 -7.27 7.69 1.49
C ILE A 113 -7.13 9.19 1.72
N MET A 114 -6.55 9.94 0.79
CA MET A 114 -6.45 11.40 0.90
C MET A 114 -7.82 12.09 0.91
N LEU A 115 -8.76 11.65 0.06
CA LEU A 115 -10.12 12.18 0.04
C LEU A 115 -10.84 11.91 1.36
N ILE A 116 -10.70 10.69 1.91
CA ILE A 116 -11.27 10.33 3.22
C ILE A 116 -10.64 11.17 4.33
N TYR A 117 -9.32 11.38 4.31
CA TYR A 117 -8.63 12.21 5.29
C TYR A 117 -9.08 13.68 5.24
N VAL A 118 -9.18 14.27 4.04
CA VAL A 118 -9.68 15.64 3.89
C VAL A 118 -11.14 15.73 4.34
N ALA A 119 -11.96 14.73 4.02
CA ALA A 119 -13.35 14.68 4.45
C ALA A 119 -13.49 14.53 5.97
N SER A 120 -12.62 13.75 6.63
CA SER A 120 -12.63 13.59 8.10
C SER A 120 -12.40 14.92 8.80
N ILE A 121 -11.46 15.72 8.30
CA ILE A 121 -11.17 17.04 8.84
C ILE A 121 -12.34 18.00 8.57
N LYS A 122 -12.80 18.10 7.32
CA LYS A 122 -13.78 19.14 6.92
C LYS A 122 -15.20 18.89 7.42
N PHE A 123 -15.66 17.65 7.43
CA PHE A 123 -17.05 17.32 7.74
C PHE A 123 -17.25 16.81 9.17
N PHE A 124 -16.20 16.22 9.77
CA PHE A 124 -16.30 15.59 11.08
C PHE A 124 -15.42 16.27 12.14
N ASN A 125 -14.60 17.27 11.77
CA ASN A 125 -13.60 17.88 12.65
C ASN A 125 -12.64 16.86 13.27
N ILE A 126 -12.40 15.75 12.55
CA ILE A 126 -11.50 14.67 12.96
C ILE A 126 -10.19 14.80 12.18
N ASP A 127 -9.13 15.20 12.88
CA ASP A 127 -7.77 15.20 12.41
C ASP A 127 -7.06 13.92 12.87
N LEU A 128 -6.91 12.95 11.96
CA LEU A 128 -6.29 11.66 12.25
C LEU A 128 -4.83 11.80 12.70
N MET A 129 -4.10 12.80 12.17
CA MET A 129 -2.72 13.04 12.59
C MET A 129 -2.67 13.52 14.04
N LYS A 130 -3.50 14.51 14.40
CA LYS A 130 -3.57 14.98 15.79
C LYS A 130 -4.05 13.91 16.75
N GLN A 131 -5.02 13.08 16.35
CA GLN A 131 -5.44 11.95 17.17
C GLN A 131 -4.29 10.96 17.42
N MET A 132 -3.51 10.64 16.38
CA MET A 132 -2.35 9.77 16.53
C MET A 132 -1.30 10.38 17.46
N GLN A 133 -1.00 11.67 17.32
CA GLN A 133 -0.08 12.40 18.21
C GLN A 133 -0.58 12.43 19.65
N ASN A 134 -1.86 12.68 19.87
CA ASN A 134 -2.46 12.67 21.21
C ASN A 134 -2.36 11.30 21.86
N MET A 135 -2.70 10.22 21.13
CA MET A 135 -2.56 8.85 21.63
C MET A 135 -1.11 8.52 21.99
N LEU A 136 -0.13 8.95 21.18
CA LEU A 136 1.29 8.77 21.49
C LEU A 136 1.70 9.54 22.76
N ASN A 137 1.27 10.80 22.87
CA ASN A 137 1.57 11.63 24.05
C ASN A 137 0.95 11.05 25.32
N GLU A 138 -0.29 10.58 25.26
CA GLU A 138 -0.97 9.89 26.38
C GLU A 138 -0.25 8.60 26.77
N SER A 139 0.15 7.79 25.77
CA SER A 139 0.93 6.56 26.01
C SER A 139 2.28 6.85 26.67
N MET A 140 2.92 7.96 26.29
CA MET A 140 4.18 8.41 26.90
C MET A 140 3.97 8.87 28.34
N ALA A 141 2.94 9.68 28.61
CA ALA A 141 2.61 10.12 29.96
C ALA A 141 2.29 8.93 30.88
N GLN A 142 1.57 7.93 30.37
CA GLN A 142 1.29 6.70 31.10
C GLN A 142 2.57 5.90 31.37
N SER A 143 3.45 5.77 30.38
CA SER A 143 4.74 5.10 30.52
C SER A 143 5.60 5.80 31.56
N GLU A 144 5.70 7.13 31.52
CA GLU A 144 6.44 7.92 32.51
C GLU A 144 5.94 7.65 33.93
N LYS A 145 4.62 7.62 34.13
CA LYS A 145 4.04 7.35 35.45
C LYS A 145 4.46 5.96 35.98
N ILE A 146 4.44 4.94 35.12
CA ILE A 146 4.81 3.57 35.49
C ILE A 146 6.29 3.49 35.88
N VAL A 147 7.18 4.02 35.03
CA VAL A 147 8.62 3.89 35.21
C VAL A 147 9.11 4.76 36.38
N THR A 148 8.50 5.94 36.59
CA THR A 148 8.76 6.79 37.78
C THR A 148 8.31 6.09 39.07
N THR A 149 7.16 5.42 39.06
CA THR A 149 6.70 4.62 40.22
C THR A 149 7.62 3.42 40.50
N ALA A 150 8.27 2.88 39.48
CA ALA A 150 9.29 1.84 39.59
C ALA A 150 10.70 2.35 39.97
N GLY A 151 10.85 3.63 40.29
CA GLY A 151 12.12 4.23 40.71
C GLY A 151 13.11 4.54 39.59
N MET A 152 12.68 4.52 38.32
CA MET A 152 13.50 4.80 37.14
C MET A 152 12.92 5.98 36.34
N PRO A 153 12.97 7.22 36.84
CA PRO A 153 12.38 8.35 36.13
C PRO A 153 12.99 8.53 34.73
N ILE A 154 12.13 8.85 33.75
CA ILE A 154 12.56 9.09 32.36
C ILE A 154 13.44 10.35 32.32
N SER A 155 14.60 10.26 31.67
CA SER A 155 15.54 11.39 31.55
C SER A 155 15.01 12.47 30.61
N LYS A 156 15.53 13.70 30.74
CA LYS A 156 15.18 14.80 29.82
C LYS A 156 15.52 14.46 28.37
N GLU A 157 16.66 13.83 28.13
CA GLU A 157 17.11 13.39 26.80
C GLU A 157 16.13 12.37 26.19
N GLN A 158 15.61 11.45 26.99
CA GLN A 158 14.59 10.49 26.53
C GLN A 158 13.30 11.21 26.14
N LYS A 159 12.86 12.22 26.91
CA LYS A 159 11.69 13.03 26.56
C LYS A 159 11.88 13.82 25.27
N GLU A 160 13.06 14.40 25.06
CA GLU A 160 13.39 15.10 23.82
C GLU A 160 13.41 14.15 22.62
N LEU A 161 13.93 12.93 22.78
CA LEU A 161 13.90 11.90 21.74
C LEU A 161 12.45 11.53 21.34
N PHE A 162 11.53 11.45 22.31
CA PHE A 162 10.12 11.22 22.02
C PHE A 162 9.45 12.41 21.31
N ALA A 163 9.79 13.64 21.68
CA ALA A 163 9.29 14.83 20.98
C ALA A 163 9.77 14.84 19.51
N GLN A 164 11.04 14.54 19.27
CA GLN A 164 11.59 14.39 17.92
C GLN A 164 10.89 13.30 17.11
N PHE A 165 10.50 12.19 17.75
CA PHE A 165 9.76 11.13 17.07
C PHE A 165 8.41 11.60 16.53
N ASN A 166 7.67 12.43 17.28
CA ASN A 166 6.42 13.03 16.81
C ASN A 166 6.63 13.94 15.60
N ASP A 167 7.69 14.75 15.60
CA ASP A 167 8.03 15.64 14.49
C ASP A 167 8.41 14.85 13.23
N VAL A 168 9.17 13.76 13.40
CA VAL A 168 9.53 12.83 12.32
C VAL A 168 8.28 12.15 11.75
N LEU A 169 7.36 11.70 12.60
CA LEU A 169 6.09 11.09 12.15
C LEU A 169 5.26 12.06 11.32
N GLN A 170 5.16 13.32 11.75
CA GLN A 170 4.44 14.35 11.00
C GLN A 170 5.13 14.64 9.66
N THR A 171 6.46 14.75 9.66
CA THR A 171 7.25 14.99 8.46
C THR A 171 7.11 13.85 7.45
N LEU A 172 7.11 12.60 7.91
CA LEU A 172 7.07 11.41 7.04
C LEU A 172 5.64 10.90 6.75
N PHE A 173 4.61 11.56 7.26
CA PHE A 173 3.23 11.15 7.04
C PHE A 173 2.85 10.95 5.57
N PRO A 174 3.27 11.81 4.61
CA PRO A 174 2.99 11.56 3.20
C PRO A 174 3.55 10.21 2.70
N SER A 175 4.78 9.86 3.06
CA SER A 175 5.41 8.58 2.68
C SER A 175 4.70 7.39 3.32
N LEU A 176 4.19 7.55 4.54
CA LEU A 176 3.36 6.54 5.21
C LEU A 176 2.08 6.27 4.41
N LEU A 177 1.38 7.32 3.96
CA LEU A 177 0.18 7.18 3.12
C LEU A 177 0.49 6.46 1.81
N VAL A 178 1.61 6.79 1.16
CA VAL A 178 2.07 6.10 -0.06
C VAL A 178 2.33 4.62 0.23
N MET A 179 3.06 4.31 1.32
CA MET A 179 3.39 2.94 1.69
C MET A 179 2.13 2.11 1.99
N VAL A 180 1.20 2.65 2.76
CA VAL A 180 -0.11 2.00 3.03
C VAL A 180 -0.86 1.74 1.73
N SER A 181 -0.87 2.72 0.82
CA SER A 181 -1.54 2.59 -0.49
C SER A 181 -0.91 1.49 -1.36
N VAL A 182 0.43 1.40 -1.37
CA VAL A 182 1.15 0.32 -2.09
C VAL A 182 0.82 -1.03 -1.49
N CYS A 183 0.85 -1.17 -0.16
CA CYS A 183 0.52 -2.42 0.52
C CYS A 183 -0.91 -2.87 0.22
N PHE A 184 -1.88 -1.95 0.32
CA PHE A 184 -3.29 -2.24 0.05
C PHE A 184 -3.50 -2.64 -1.41
N SER A 185 -2.91 -1.89 -2.35
CA SER A 185 -2.94 -2.21 -3.77
C SER A 185 -2.34 -3.60 -4.04
N TRP A 186 -1.17 -3.90 -3.49
CA TRP A 186 -0.48 -5.17 -3.68
C TRP A 186 -1.30 -6.35 -3.18
N ILE A 187 -1.86 -6.27 -1.97
CA ILE A 187 -2.74 -7.31 -1.41
C ILE A 187 -3.96 -7.50 -2.30
N THR A 188 -4.64 -6.43 -2.69
CA THR A 188 -5.81 -6.51 -3.58
C THR A 188 -5.46 -7.12 -4.92
N VAL A 189 -4.34 -6.76 -5.54
CA VAL A 189 -3.88 -7.33 -6.83
C VAL A 189 -3.54 -8.82 -6.70
N MET A 190 -2.91 -9.24 -5.59
CA MET A 190 -2.60 -10.66 -5.36
C MET A 190 -3.87 -11.50 -5.22
N ILE A 191 -4.82 -11.04 -4.41
CA ILE A 191 -6.11 -11.71 -4.22
C ILE A 191 -6.88 -11.73 -5.54
N SER A 192 -7.01 -10.58 -6.21
CA SER A 192 -7.75 -10.43 -7.46
C SER A 192 -7.18 -11.29 -8.58
N GLY A 193 -5.87 -11.25 -8.81
CA GLY A 193 -5.22 -12.08 -9.82
C GLY A 193 -5.43 -13.57 -9.58
N SER A 194 -5.42 -14.01 -8.33
CA SER A 194 -5.67 -15.41 -7.96
C SER A 194 -7.12 -15.82 -8.21
N VAL A 195 -8.08 -14.99 -7.79
CA VAL A 195 -9.52 -15.24 -8.00
C VAL A 195 -9.88 -15.23 -9.48
N LEU A 196 -9.37 -14.25 -10.25
CA LEU A 196 -9.63 -14.14 -11.69
C LEU A 196 -9.13 -15.37 -12.45
N ARG A 197 -7.94 -15.88 -12.13
CA ARG A 197 -7.40 -17.10 -12.75
C ARG A 197 -8.25 -18.33 -12.42
N LYS A 198 -8.72 -18.47 -11.17
CA LYS A 198 -9.63 -19.57 -10.77
C LYS A 198 -10.95 -19.50 -11.54
N LEU A 199 -11.43 -18.30 -11.83
CA LEU A 199 -12.61 -18.05 -12.65
C LEU A 199 -12.34 -18.11 -14.17
N LYS A 200 -11.16 -18.61 -14.59
CA LYS A 200 -10.75 -18.77 -15.99
C LYS A 200 -10.70 -17.47 -16.79
N HIS A 201 -10.51 -16.33 -16.13
CA HIS A 201 -10.18 -15.08 -16.82
C HIS A 201 -8.69 -15.09 -17.19
N ASP A 202 -8.39 -14.64 -18.42
CA ASP A 202 -7.02 -14.44 -18.88
C ASP A 202 -6.41 -13.26 -18.13
N VAL A 203 -5.38 -13.52 -17.32
CA VAL A 203 -4.68 -12.51 -16.53
C VAL A 203 -3.19 -12.82 -16.52
N ILE A 204 -2.37 -11.81 -16.80
CA ILE A 204 -0.91 -11.93 -16.73
C ILE A 204 -0.53 -12.24 -15.27
N PRO A 205 0.20 -13.34 -15.00
CA PRO A 205 0.57 -13.71 -13.64
C PRO A 205 1.56 -12.70 -13.04
N TRP A 206 1.46 -12.47 -11.74
CA TRP A 206 2.47 -11.70 -11.00
C TRP A 206 3.85 -12.39 -11.12
N PRO A 207 4.93 -11.65 -11.42
CA PRO A 207 6.26 -12.23 -11.51
C PRO A 207 6.70 -12.85 -10.17
N LYS A 208 7.55 -13.89 -10.22
CA LYS A 208 8.16 -14.44 -9.00
C LYS A 208 9.02 -13.35 -8.36
N PHE A 209 9.11 -13.34 -7.03
CA PHE A 209 9.84 -12.31 -6.29
C PHE A 209 11.28 -12.09 -6.80
N LYS A 210 12.00 -13.19 -7.09
CA LYS A 210 13.35 -13.14 -7.68
C LYS A 210 13.44 -12.48 -9.06
N ASP A 211 12.34 -12.41 -9.80
CA ASP A 211 12.29 -11.90 -11.18
C ASP A 211 11.75 -10.44 -11.21
N ILE A 212 11.33 -9.89 -10.06
CA ILE A 212 10.92 -8.49 -9.93
C ILE A 212 12.14 -7.60 -10.12
N GLN A 213 12.07 -6.71 -11.12
CA GLN A 213 13.03 -5.66 -11.36
C GLN A 213 12.32 -4.33 -11.52
N LEU A 214 12.79 -3.33 -10.80
CA LEU A 214 12.32 -1.96 -10.98
C LEU A 214 12.91 -1.33 -12.25
N PRO A 215 12.29 -0.26 -12.78
CA PRO A 215 12.85 0.50 -13.88
C PRO A 215 14.24 1.07 -13.54
N LYS A 216 15.19 0.97 -14.48
CA LYS A 216 16.55 1.53 -14.32
C LYS A 216 16.56 3.05 -14.06
N SER A 217 15.51 3.75 -14.50
CA SER A 217 15.33 5.19 -14.26
C SER A 217 15.30 5.55 -12.77
N ILE A 218 14.88 4.63 -11.87
CA ILE A 218 14.84 4.90 -10.43
C ILE A 218 16.24 5.25 -9.89
N VAL A 219 17.29 4.57 -10.36
CA VAL A 219 18.67 4.87 -9.93
C VAL A 219 19.07 6.28 -10.37
N TRP A 220 18.75 6.67 -11.59
CA TRP A 220 19.06 8.01 -12.09
C TRP A 220 18.29 9.10 -11.34
N TYR A 221 17.01 8.88 -11.05
CA TYR A 221 16.24 9.81 -10.22
C TYR A 221 16.80 9.90 -8.80
N TYR A 222 17.26 8.79 -8.22
CA TYR A 222 17.89 8.78 -6.91
C TYR A 222 19.22 9.54 -6.89
N VAL A 223 20.06 9.39 -7.92
CA VAL A 223 21.32 10.14 -8.06
C VAL A 223 21.04 11.64 -8.18
N ILE A 224 20.11 12.05 -9.04
CA ILE A 224 19.69 13.45 -9.16
C ILE A 224 19.20 13.98 -7.81
N PHE A 225 18.36 13.19 -7.12
CA PHE A 225 17.86 13.52 -5.80
C PHE A 225 18.97 13.75 -4.77
N ILE A 226 19.97 12.87 -4.68
CA ILE A 226 21.13 13.03 -3.76
C ILE A 226 21.91 14.31 -4.10
N LEU A 227 22.15 14.57 -5.38
CA LEU A 227 22.87 15.78 -5.80
C LEU A 227 22.10 17.03 -5.35
N LEU A 228 20.80 17.08 -5.64
CA LEU A 228 19.94 18.18 -5.20
C LEU A 228 19.94 18.33 -3.67
N SER A 229 19.79 17.24 -2.92
CA SER A 229 19.76 17.29 -1.45
C SER A 229 21.10 17.71 -0.83
N THR A 230 22.21 17.49 -1.53
CA THR A 230 23.56 17.83 -1.05
C THR A 230 23.88 19.30 -1.28
N PHE A 231 23.51 19.84 -2.44
CA PHE A 231 23.85 21.22 -2.82
C PHE A 231 22.82 22.26 -2.39
N ILE A 232 21.55 21.86 -2.21
CA ILE A 232 20.51 22.75 -1.74
C ILE A 232 20.51 22.73 -0.21
N LYS A 233 20.79 23.88 0.41
CA LYS A 233 20.60 24.06 1.85
C LYS A 233 19.11 24.13 2.14
N VAL A 234 18.61 23.21 2.95
CA VAL A 234 17.19 23.11 3.28
C VAL A 234 17.00 23.32 4.78
N GLU A 235 16.15 24.28 5.15
CA GLU A 235 15.82 24.53 6.55
C GLU A 235 14.95 23.38 7.11
N PRO A 236 15.23 22.87 8.32
CA PRO A 236 14.52 21.70 8.87
C PRO A 236 13.00 21.83 8.97
N THR A 237 12.48 23.04 9.15
CA THR A 237 11.04 23.32 9.28
C THR A 237 10.36 23.64 7.94
N SER A 238 11.11 23.67 6.84
CA SER A 238 10.58 24.06 5.54
C SER A 238 9.77 22.95 4.86
N TYR A 239 8.81 23.34 4.02
CA TYR A 239 8.08 22.41 3.15
C TYR A 239 9.04 21.59 2.26
N LEU A 240 10.14 22.22 1.82
CA LEU A 240 11.15 21.57 1.01
C LEU A 240 11.84 20.43 1.78
N HIS A 241 12.11 20.60 3.09
CA HIS A 241 12.64 19.53 3.95
C HIS A 241 11.69 18.34 3.99
N MET A 242 10.40 18.59 4.17
CA MET A 242 9.38 17.54 4.15
C MET A 242 9.40 16.76 2.83
N VAL A 243 9.46 17.46 1.68
CA VAL A 243 9.53 16.80 0.37
C VAL A 243 10.77 15.93 0.24
N PHE A 244 11.96 16.46 0.58
CA PHE A 244 13.21 15.71 0.50
C PHE A 244 13.19 14.48 1.43
N SER A 245 12.71 14.62 2.67
CA SER A 245 12.63 13.53 3.64
C SER A 245 11.67 12.41 3.19
N ASN A 246 10.52 12.75 2.61
CA ASN A 246 9.59 11.73 2.09
C ASN A 246 10.15 11.04 0.83
N LEU A 247 10.76 11.79 -0.08
CA LEU A 247 11.40 11.21 -1.27
C LEU A 247 12.55 10.29 -0.89
N TYR A 248 13.37 10.67 0.10
CA TYR A 248 14.43 9.83 0.64
C TYR A 248 13.90 8.46 1.07
N VAL A 249 12.83 8.45 1.88
CA VAL A 249 12.20 7.21 2.36
C VAL A 249 11.66 6.37 1.20
N ILE A 250 10.98 6.99 0.22
CA ILE A 250 10.44 6.27 -0.93
C ILE A 250 11.56 5.64 -1.77
N PHE A 251 12.63 6.39 -2.08
CA PHE A 251 13.76 5.84 -2.82
C PHE A 251 14.46 4.72 -2.06
N ALA A 252 14.69 4.90 -0.76
CA ALA A 252 15.29 3.88 0.09
C ALA A 252 14.47 2.59 0.04
N LEU A 253 13.14 2.66 0.23
CA LEU A 253 12.27 1.48 0.18
C LEU A 253 12.29 0.77 -1.19
N LEU A 254 12.26 1.54 -2.29
CA LEU A 254 12.32 0.98 -3.64
C LEU A 254 13.67 0.27 -3.89
N LEU A 255 14.78 0.87 -3.48
CA LEU A 255 16.11 0.30 -3.67
C LEU A 255 16.38 -0.87 -2.72
N VAL A 256 15.86 -0.85 -1.48
CA VAL A 256 15.89 -2.01 -0.58
C VAL A 256 15.10 -3.16 -1.17
N LEU A 257 13.90 -2.91 -1.69
CA LEU A 257 13.10 -3.94 -2.38
C LEU A 257 13.90 -4.55 -3.52
N GLN A 258 14.55 -3.73 -4.36
CA GLN A 258 15.40 -4.22 -5.44
C GLN A 258 16.59 -5.05 -4.92
N GLY A 259 17.26 -4.60 -3.86
CA GLY A 259 18.37 -5.33 -3.25
C GLY A 259 17.92 -6.71 -2.75
N LEU A 260 16.75 -6.78 -2.12
CA LEU A 260 16.16 -8.04 -1.66
C LEU A 260 15.77 -8.97 -2.82
N THR A 261 15.18 -8.44 -3.90
CA THR A 261 14.87 -9.26 -5.07
C THR A 261 16.15 -9.76 -5.72
N PHE A 262 17.24 -8.98 -5.68
CA PHE A 262 18.55 -9.37 -6.21
C PHE A 262 19.21 -10.48 -5.39
N ILE A 263 19.16 -10.39 -4.06
CA ILE A 263 19.58 -11.48 -3.16
C ILE A 263 18.80 -12.76 -3.49
N ALA A 264 17.48 -12.66 -3.69
CA ALA A 264 16.65 -13.79 -4.08
C ALA A 264 17.05 -14.41 -5.43
N PHE A 265 17.46 -13.58 -6.39
CA PHE A 265 17.98 -14.02 -7.67
C PHE A 265 19.32 -14.74 -7.55
N ILE A 266 20.28 -14.19 -6.82
CA ILE A 266 21.60 -14.82 -6.59
C ILE A 266 21.42 -16.17 -5.90
N ALA A 267 20.60 -16.22 -4.85
CA ALA A 267 20.34 -17.45 -4.12
C ALA A 267 19.79 -18.54 -5.05
N HIS A 268 18.83 -18.18 -5.90
CA HIS A 268 18.28 -19.11 -6.88
C HIS A 268 19.34 -19.57 -7.90
N ARG A 269 20.14 -18.67 -8.46
CA ARG A 269 21.16 -19.01 -9.47
C ARG A 269 22.26 -19.90 -8.89
N LYS A 270 22.69 -19.64 -7.65
CA LYS A 270 23.71 -20.43 -6.96
C LYS A 270 23.18 -21.76 -6.39
N GLY A 271 21.91 -22.09 -6.62
CA GLY A 271 21.30 -23.31 -6.10
C GLY A 271 21.07 -23.30 -4.58
N PHE A 272 21.10 -22.14 -3.93
CA PHE A 272 20.80 -22.03 -2.50
C PHE A 272 19.33 -22.31 -2.22
N THR A 273 19.06 -22.77 -1.00
CA THR A 273 17.69 -23.03 -0.55
C THR A 273 16.88 -21.74 -0.47
N LYS A 274 15.55 -21.88 -0.50
CA LYS A 274 14.62 -20.74 -0.29
C LYS A 274 14.80 -20.08 1.09
N GLY A 275 15.54 -20.69 2.02
CA GLY A 275 15.85 -20.13 3.33
C GLY A 275 16.73 -18.89 3.24
N VAL A 276 17.69 -18.82 2.30
CA VAL A 276 18.60 -17.67 2.20
C VAL A 276 17.85 -16.36 1.94
N PRO A 277 16.98 -16.25 0.91
CA PRO A 277 16.21 -15.02 0.68
C PRO A 277 15.28 -14.66 1.85
N ILE A 278 14.67 -15.65 2.49
CA ILE A 278 13.74 -15.43 3.61
C ILE A 278 14.49 -14.91 4.83
N ILE A 279 15.62 -15.53 5.19
CA ILE A 279 16.46 -15.09 6.30
C ILE A 279 17.01 -13.70 6.01
N SER A 280 17.52 -13.44 4.79
CA SER A 280 17.98 -12.10 4.43
C SER A 280 16.89 -11.04 4.57
N PHE A 281 15.65 -11.36 4.19
CA PHE A 281 14.50 -10.47 4.40
C PHE A 281 14.24 -10.21 5.89
N ILE A 282 14.16 -11.27 6.70
CA ILE A 282 13.91 -11.18 8.15
C ILE A 282 15.03 -10.38 8.82
N VAL A 283 16.28 -10.74 8.59
CA VAL A 283 17.44 -10.08 9.20
C VAL A 283 17.51 -8.60 8.78
N CYS A 284 17.21 -8.28 7.52
CA CYS A 284 17.11 -6.90 7.06
C CYS A 284 16.04 -6.14 7.86
N MET A 285 14.85 -6.70 8.03
CA MET A 285 13.74 -6.06 8.76
C MET A 285 14.03 -5.85 10.26
N PHE A 286 14.72 -6.79 10.92
CA PHE A 286 15.04 -6.70 12.36
C PHE A 286 16.34 -5.94 12.65
N ILE A 287 17.21 -5.76 11.66
CA ILE A 287 18.48 -5.04 11.80
C ILE A 287 18.48 -3.86 10.82
N PRO A 288 17.93 -2.69 11.22
CA PRO A 288 17.84 -1.50 10.36
C PRO A 288 19.20 -1.05 9.79
N MET A 289 20.30 -1.34 10.49
CA MET A 289 21.66 -1.06 10.04
C MET A 289 22.03 -1.73 8.71
N LEU A 290 21.29 -2.76 8.28
CA LEU A 290 21.48 -3.41 7.00
C LEU A 290 20.79 -2.70 5.83
N PHE A 291 19.83 -1.81 6.08
CA PHE A 291 19.09 -1.11 5.02
C PHE A 291 20.01 -0.38 4.03
N PRO A 292 21.04 0.37 4.48
CA PRO A 292 21.98 1.01 3.55
C PRO A 292 22.74 0.01 2.69
N LEU A 293 23.17 -1.13 3.26
CA LEU A 293 23.89 -2.17 2.52
C LEU A 293 23.02 -2.80 1.45
N VAL A 294 21.77 -3.13 1.78
CA VAL A 294 20.80 -3.69 0.82
C VAL A 294 20.42 -2.65 -0.23
N THR A 295 20.32 -1.37 0.13
CA THR A 295 20.11 -0.26 -0.80
C THR A 295 21.24 -0.19 -1.83
N ILE A 296 22.50 -0.27 -1.39
CA ILE A 296 23.66 -0.29 -2.29
C ILE A 296 23.56 -1.47 -3.26
N LEU A 297 23.22 -2.67 -2.78
CA LEU A 297 23.01 -3.82 -3.65
C LEU A 297 21.93 -3.55 -4.72
N GLY A 298 20.83 -2.91 -4.34
CA GLY A 298 19.76 -2.53 -5.28
C GLY A 298 20.23 -1.51 -6.33
N ILE A 299 21.04 -0.52 -5.93
CA ILE A 299 21.64 0.47 -6.84
C ILE A 299 22.57 -0.22 -7.84
N ILE A 300 23.47 -1.09 -7.37
CA ILE A 300 24.43 -1.76 -8.23
C ILE A 300 23.71 -2.71 -9.21
N ASP A 301 22.69 -3.44 -8.75
CA ASP A 301 21.92 -4.33 -9.59
C ASP A 301 21.24 -3.59 -10.75
N LEU A 302 20.52 -2.49 -10.46
CA LEU A 302 19.83 -1.71 -11.49
C LEU A 302 20.78 -0.89 -12.36
N GLY A 303 21.76 -0.22 -11.74
CA GLY A 303 22.68 0.69 -12.43
C GLY A 303 23.60 -0.04 -13.40
N ILE A 304 24.17 -1.17 -12.97
CA ILE A 304 25.11 -1.96 -13.79
C ILE A 304 24.39 -3.08 -14.57
N SER A 305 23.11 -3.34 -14.26
CA SER A 305 22.35 -4.48 -14.78
C SER A 305 23.05 -5.80 -14.47
N LEU A 306 23.40 -6.01 -13.19
CA LEU A 306 24.18 -7.19 -12.77
C LEU A 306 23.50 -8.49 -13.16
N ARG A 307 22.17 -8.58 -13.03
CA ARG A 307 21.39 -9.75 -13.45
C ARG A 307 21.59 -10.16 -14.90
N THR A 308 21.77 -9.23 -15.84
CA THR A 308 22.01 -9.58 -17.25
C THR A 308 23.43 -10.06 -17.50
N LYS A 309 24.42 -9.55 -16.74
CA LYS A 309 25.82 -9.99 -16.83
C LYS A 309 26.06 -11.32 -16.15
N ILE A 310 25.30 -11.59 -15.10
CA ILE A 310 25.33 -12.83 -14.33
C ILE A 310 24.41 -13.87 -14.99
N GLY A 311 23.30 -13.48 -15.60
CA GLY A 311 22.32 -14.39 -16.20
C GLY A 311 22.58 -14.75 -17.67
N GLY A 312 23.53 -14.07 -18.32
CA GLY A 312 24.09 -14.48 -19.62
C GLY A 312 25.13 -15.58 -19.49
#